data_AF-A0A348B4M9-F1
#
_entry.id   AF-A0A348B4M9-F1
#
_cell.length_a   1.000
_cell.length_b   1.000
_cell.length_c   1.000
_cell.angle_alpha   90.00
_cell.angle_beta   90.00
_cell.angle_gamma   90.00
#
_symmetry.space_group_name_H-M   'P 1'
#
loop_
_entity.id
_entity.type
_entity.pdbx_description
1 polymer ?
#
loop_
_entity_poly.entity_id
_entity_poly.type
_entity_poly.pdbx_seq_one_letter_code
_entity_poly.pdbx_strand_id
1 'polypeptide(L)'
;MSQVNEKSVGKYSDVHIIGLGGTGTNLIQRLIESPRLLQLLESEDSNLSLMAIDVADGDLEALNLAYENAKNRLVNARILVDRLYLRALKVRFNSPNTLFEFLNKLDGYLEGEGIKVANYRPWISSMIQIPPLAGGVGRMRALSKAIYNLNFYYYNELSSALSLFVDRVKRSVRQPIVLIVFGLGGGTGSGMVMDLARHLRVKLGSAVPIIALVVLPSSADDPVARGISPYTALQEFELLFNNELNSKVVETFGRTYVNPFTALFFLSLDPVYNLKSTLIEAKADLDDAIVDLVYSMRFFDLADLTSRTGTNNDFGRNWVHAAGFLKISYPLDQYIAYIKGQLQTLKLLGDFMLEKAEILERARRLLDSEFQELRWIYQTFLASQGQFNPQTFEGELDSVISRGEGMRLSLSKSSTA
;
A
#
# COMPACT_ATOMS: atom_id res chain seq x y z
N MET A 1 16.48 -28.71 5.51
CA MET A 1 16.23 -27.60 4.55
C MET A 1 14.90 -27.86 3.85
N SER A 2 13.79 -27.52 4.51
CA SER A 2 12.48 -27.43 3.86
C SER A 2 12.26 -25.96 3.56
N GLN A 3 12.33 -25.59 2.29
CA GLN A 3 11.77 -24.33 1.83
C GLN A 3 10.28 -24.37 2.17
N VAL A 4 9.90 -23.60 3.18
CA VAL A 4 8.51 -23.18 3.31
C VAL A 4 8.28 -22.31 2.08
N ASN A 5 7.69 -22.91 1.04
CA ASN A 5 7.05 -22.16 -0.03
C ASN A 5 6.11 -21.18 0.65
N GLU A 6 6.46 -19.89 0.64
CA GLU A 6 5.46 -18.84 0.75
C GLU A 6 4.42 -19.17 -0.32
N LYS A 7 3.29 -19.73 0.10
CA LYS A 7 2.11 -19.83 -0.75
C LYS A 7 1.93 -18.44 -1.33
N SER A 8 2.09 -18.31 -2.64
CA SER A 8 1.81 -17.11 -3.40
C SER A 8 0.45 -16.59 -2.92
N VAL A 9 0.44 -15.51 -2.15
CA VAL A 9 -0.82 -14.84 -1.80
C VAL A 9 -1.42 -14.48 -3.14
N GLY A 10 -2.53 -15.13 -3.49
CA GLY A 10 -3.18 -14.97 -4.77
C GLY A 10 -3.43 -13.50 -5.02
N LYS A 11 -2.94 -12.98 -6.14
CA LYS A 11 -3.25 -11.62 -6.57
C LYS A 11 -4.63 -11.72 -7.25
N TYR A 12 -5.64 -11.03 -6.72
CA TYR A 12 -7.05 -11.21 -7.11
C TYR A 12 -7.52 -10.23 -8.18
N SER A 13 -6.96 -9.01 -8.18
CA SER A 13 -7.43 -7.93 -9.05
C SER A 13 -6.29 -7.14 -9.69
N ASP A 14 -6.53 -6.58 -10.87
CA ASP A 14 -5.67 -5.58 -11.49
C ASP A 14 -6.30 -4.19 -11.31
N VAL A 15 -5.57 -3.29 -10.66
CA VAL A 15 -6.08 -1.97 -10.25
C VAL A 15 -5.61 -0.91 -11.24
N HIS A 16 -6.56 -0.24 -11.87
CA HIS A 16 -6.34 0.85 -12.82
C HIS A 16 -6.78 2.19 -12.20
N ILE A 17 -6.15 3.30 -12.60
CA ILE A 17 -6.37 4.58 -11.92
C ILE A 17 -6.70 5.69 -12.92
N ILE A 18 -7.73 6.47 -12.60
CA ILE A 18 -8.02 7.76 -13.22
C ILE A 18 -7.84 8.86 -12.17
N GLY A 19 -6.86 9.73 -12.37
CA GLY A 19 -6.58 10.89 -11.52
C GLY A 19 -7.20 12.16 -12.09
N LEU A 20 -7.88 12.95 -11.27
CA LEU A 20 -8.46 14.24 -11.66
C LEU A 20 -7.86 15.42 -10.90
N GLY A 21 -7.45 16.44 -11.67
CA GLY A 21 -6.76 17.61 -11.16
C GLY A 21 -5.40 17.28 -10.53
N GLY A 22 -4.74 18.29 -9.96
CA GLY A 22 -3.43 18.13 -9.34
C GLY A 22 -3.33 16.99 -8.32
N THR A 23 -4.34 16.78 -7.46
CA THR A 23 -4.34 15.66 -6.50
C THR A 23 -4.25 14.30 -7.20
N GLY A 24 -5.07 14.06 -8.22
CA GLY A 24 -5.05 12.78 -8.94
C GLY A 24 -3.79 12.60 -9.78
N THR A 25 -3.32 13.68 -10.42
CA THR A 25 -2.08 13.70 -11.21
C THR A 25 -0.86 13.38 -10.35
N ASN A 26 -0.73 14.03 -9.19
CA ASN A 26 0.37 13.85 -8.25
C ASN A 26 0.40 12.44 -7.68
N LEU A 27 -0.76 11.85 -7.34
CA LEU A 27 -0.81 10.47 -6.89
C LEU A 27 -0.31 9.50 -7.98
N ILE A 28 -0.76 9.68 -9.23
CA ILE A 28 -0.32 8.83 -10.34
C ILE A 28 1.20 8.96 -10.52
N GLN A 29 1.73 10.18 -10.47
CA GLN A 29 3.17 10.44 -10.50
C GLN A 29 3.88 9.69 -9.37
N ARG A 30 3.36 9.79 -8.14
CA ARG A 30 3.95 9.13 -6.97
C ARG A 30 3.96 7.61 -7.11
N LEU A 31 2.89 7.03 -7.66
CA LEU A 31 2.79 5.60 -7.94
C LEU A 31 3.87 5.13 -8.92
N ILE A 32 4.06 5.84 -10.02
CA ILE A 32 5.04 5.43 -11.06
C ILE A 32 6.49 5.68 -10.61
N GLU A 33 6.71 6.65 -9.73
CA GLU A 33 8.01 6.88 -9.10
C GLU A 33 8.31 5.85 -8.00
N SER A 34 7.28 5.32 -7.34
CA SER A 34 7.44 4.36 -6.25
C SER A 34 8.13 3.05 -6.69
N PRO A 35 8.89 2.38 -5.79
CA PRO A 35 9.32 1.00 -5.99
C PRO A 35 8.15 0.01 -6.18
N ARG A 36 6.96 0.35 -5.67
CA ARG A 36 5.74 -0.46 -5.80
C ARG A 36 5.34 -0.69 -7.26
N LEU A 37 5.67 0.22 -8.17
CA LEU A 37 5.38 0.06 -9.61
C LEU A 37 5.91 -1.28 -10.14
N LEU A 38 7.17 -1.60 -9.84
CA LEU A 38 7.80 -2.83 -10.34
C LEU A 38 7.13 -4.07 -9.74
N GLN A 39 6.76 -4.01 -8.45
CA GLN A 39 6.04 -5.09 -7.77
C GLN A 39 4.61 -5.28 -8.34
N LEU A 40 3.97 -4.20 -8.75
CA LEU A 40 2.67 -4.25 -9.42
C LEU A 40 2.77 -4.98 -10.77
N LEU A 41 3.82 -4.71 -11.54
CA LEU A 41 4.02 -5.22 -12.89
C LEU A 41 4.90 -6.47 -13.01
N GLU A 42 5.33 -7.02 -11.87
CA GLU A 42 6.22 -8.19 -11.79
C GLU A 42 5.62 -9.44 -12.46
N SER A 43 4.30 -9.67 -12.30
CA SER A 43 3.66 -10.83 -12.93
C SER A 43 3.40 -10.59 -14.42
N GLU A 44 3.51 -11.65 -15.22
CA GLU A 44 3.30 -11.50 -16.66
C GLU A 44 1.89 -11.08 -17.05
N ASP A 45 0.92 -11.48 -16.23
CA ASP A 45 -0.50 -11.22 -16.43
C ASP A 45 -0.96 -9.85 -15.89
N SER A 46 -0.08 -9.08 -15.24
CA SER A 46 -0.46 -7.75 -14.72
C SER A 46 -0.18 -6.64 -15.70
N ASN A 47 -1.20 -5.82 -15.92
CA ASN A 47 -1.11 -4.55 -16.62
C ASN A 47 -1.56 -3.42 -15.68
N LEU A 48 -1.06 -2.22 -15.92
CA LEU A 48 -1.45 -1.01 -15.21
C LEU A 48 -1.85 0.04 -16.24
N SER A 49 -3.08 0.52 -16.13
CA SER A 49 -3.61 1.57 -17.00
C SER A 49 -3.93 2.78 -16.15
N LEU A 50 -3.35 3.91 -16.54
CA LEU A 50 -3.38 5.15 -15.81
C LEU A 50 -3.90 6.25 -16.74
N MET A 51 -4.76 7.11 -16.23
CA MET A 51 -5.23 8.29 -16.93
C MET A 51 -5.21 9.48 -15.98
N ALA A 52 -4.61 10.59 -16.38
CA ALA A 52 -4.63 11.84 -15.62
C ALA A 52 -5.35 12.91 -16.43
N ILE A 53 -6.28 13.64 -15.83
CA ILE A 53 -7.04 14.71 -16.48
C ILE A 53 -6.89 15.97 -15.66
N ASP A 54 -6.30 17.01 -16.24
CA ASP A 54 -6.19 18.31 -15.60
C ASP A 54 -6.35 19.46 -16.62
N VAL A 55 -6.68 20.64 -16.08
CA VAL A 55 -6.71 21.91 -16.79
C VAL A 55 -5.35 22.61 -16.70
N ALA A 56 -4.63 22.44 -15.58
CA ALA A 56 -3.31 23.03 -15.34
C ALA A 56 -2.19 22.28 -16.09
N ASP A 57 -1.10 22.99 -16.42
CA ASP A 57 0.02 22.42 -17.19
C ASP A 57 1.08 21.75 -16.32
N GLY A 58 1.46 22.38 -15.20
CA GLY A 58 2.64 22.00 -14.44
C GLY A 58 2.63 20.54 -13.97
N ASP A 59 1.52 20.09 -13.41
CA ASP A 59 1.40 18.73 -12.87
C ASP A 59 1.46 17.67 -13.99
N LEU A 60 0.90 17.95 -15.17
CA LEU A 60 0.91 17.02 -16.30
C LEU A 60 2.30 16.92 -16.94
N GLU A 61 3.07 18.01 -17.00
CA GLU A 61 4.44 18.00 -17.50
C GLU A 61 5.35 17.15 -16.61
N ALA A 62 5.26 17.33 -15.28
CA ALA A 62 5.99 16.53 -14.29
C ALA A 62 5.63 15.03 -14.40
N LEU A 63 4.34 14.72 -14.54
CA LEU A 63 3.86 13.36 -14.72
C LEU A 63 4.40 12.70 -16.00
N ASN A 64 4.42 13.42 -17.13
CA ASN A 64 4.97 12.88 -18.39
C ASN A 64 6.47 12.57 -18.28
N LEU A 65 7.24 13.43 -17.61
CA LEU A 65 8.65 13.19 -17.33
C LEU A 65 8.85 11.94 -16.46
N ALA A 66 8.06 11.82 -15.39
CA ALA A 66 8.08 10.65 -14.51
C ALA A 66 7.71 9.35 -15.26
N TYR A 67 6.80 9.43 -16.24
CA TYR A 67 6.43 8.29 -17.07
C TYR A 67 7.57 7.81 -17.98
N GLU A 68 8.28 8.71 -18.65
CA GLU A 68 9.45 8.33 -19.45
C GLU A 68 10.55 7.69 -18.59
N ASN A 69 10.78 8.23 -17.38
CA ASN A 69 11.68 7.62 -16.41
C ASN A 69 11.22 6.23 -15.95
N ALA A 70 9.92 6.05 -15.73
CA ALA A 70 9.34 4.76 -15.36
C ALA A 70 9.51 3.71 -16.46
N LYS A 71 9.37 4.08 -17.75
CA LYS A 71 9.64 3.17 -18.87
C LYS A 71 11.08 2.67 -18.85
N ASN A 72 12.05 3.56 -18.63
CA ASN A 72 13.46 3.18 -18.52
C ASN A 72 13.71 2.20 -17.35
N ARG A 73 13.05 2.42 -16.21
CA ARG A 73 13.10 1.48 -15.07
C ARG A 73 12.52 0.12 -15.41
N LEU A 74 11.42 0.05 -16.16
CA LEU A 74 10.81 -1.20 -16.62
C LEU A 74 11.75 -1.98 -17.56
N VAL A 75 12.38 -1.28 -18.51
CA VAL A 75 13.38 -1.89 -19.41
C VAL A 75 14.54 -2.49 -18.61
N ASN A 76 15.08 -1.75 -17.64
CA ASN A 76 16.16 -2.23 -16.78
C ASN A 76 15.75 -3.46 -15.94
N ALA A 77 14.49 -3.51 -15.52
CA ALA A 77 13.90 -4.64 -14.79
C ALA A 77 13.44 -5.79 -15.70
N ARG A 78 13.65 -5.70 -17.03
CA ARG A 78 13.19 -6.67 -18.05
C ARG A 78 11.67 -6.88 -18.07
N ILE A 79 10.90 -5.86 -17.72
CA ILE A 79 9.44 -5.85 -17.81
C ILE A 79 9.03 -5.18 -19.12
N LEU A 80 8.07 -5.78 -19.84
CA LEU A 80 7.54 -5.22 -21.09
C LEU A 80 6.88 -3.86 -20.84
N VAL A 81 7.32 -2.84 -21.58
CA VAL A 81 6.85 -1.45 -21.42
C VAL A 81 5.34 -1.31 -21.71
N ASP A 82 4.78 -2.13 -22.60
CA ASP A 82 3.33 -2.10 -22.93
C ASP A 82 2.43 -2.50 -21.74
N ARG A 83 3.00 -3.10 -20.68
CA ARG A 83 2.27 -3.36 -19.43
C ARG A 83 1.93 -2.09 -18.65
N LEU A 84 2.62 -0.98 -18.90
CA LEU A 84 2.33 0.32 -18.29
C LEU A 84 1.79 1.29 -19.34
N TYR A 85 0.48 1.54 -19.28
CA TYR A 85 -0.18 2.56 -20.10
C TYR A 85 -0.48 3.79 -19.26
N LEU A 86 -0.05 4.96 -19.73
CA LEU A 86 -0.43 6.26 -19.17
C LEU A 86 -0.96 7.17 -20.26
N ARG A 87 -2.08 7.83 -19.99
CA ARG A 87 -2.59 8.95 -20.79
C ARG A 87 -2.82 10.18 -19.93
N ALA A 88 -1.96 11.18 -20.08
CA ALA A 88 -2.15 12.52 -19.53
C ALA A 88 -2.96 13.37 -20.51
N LEU A 89 -4.09 13.93 -20.08
CA LEU A 89 -4.99 14.75 -20.88
C LEU A 89 -5.10 16.14 -20.29
N LYS A 90 -4.73 17.10 -21.13
CA LYS A 90 -4.89 18.52 -20.85
C LYS A 90 -6.22 18.98 -21.43
N VAL A 91 -7.17 19.33 -20.58
CA VAL A 91 -8.51 19.74 -21.00
C VAL A 91 -8.67 21.25 -20.90
N ARG A 92 -8.91 21.90 -22.04
CA ARG A 92 -9.08 23.36 -22.14
C ARG A 92 -10.13 23.71 -23.20
N PHE A 93 -10.41 24.99 -23.35
CA PHE A 93 -11.13 25.53 -24.50
C PHE A 93 -10.22 26.50 -25.24
N ASN A 94 -10.43 26.62 -26.56
CA ASN A 94 -9.66 27.54 -27.39
C ASN A 94 -10.08 29.00 -27.16
N SER A 95 -11.38 29.23 -26.96
CA SER A 95 -11.93 30.55 -26.63
C SER A 95 -13.11 30.46 -25.66
N PRO A 96 -13.32 31.45 -24.77
CA PRO A 96 -14.50 31.52 -23.92
C PRO A 96 -15.82 31.47 -24.72
N ASN A 97 -15.86 32.10 -25.90
CA ASN A 97 -17.05 32.10 -26.75
C ASN A 97 -17.43 30.69 -27.20
N THR A 98 -16.45 29.87 -27.60
CA THR A 98 -16.68 28.46 -27.95
C THR A 98 -17.30 27.69 -26.79
N LEU A 99 -16.84 27.93 -25.56
CA LEU A 99 -17.41 27.30 -24.36
C LEU A 99 -18.88 27.71 -24.16
N PHE A 100 -19.21 29.00 -24.24
CA PHE A 100 -20.57 29.48 -24.02
C PHE A 100 -21.54 29.04 -25.14
N GLU A 101 -21.09 29.09 -26.40
CA GLU A 101 -21.88 28.59 -27.54
C GLU A 101 -22.18 27.10 -27.42
N PHE A 102 -21.19 26.31 -26.99
CA PHE A 102 -21.37 24.89 -26.70
C PHE A 102 -22.37 24.68 -25.56
N LEU A 103 -22.23 25.41 -24.44
CA LEU A 103 -23.12 25.27 -23.30
C LEU A 103 -24.57 25.59 -23.65
N ASN A 104 -24.82 26.53 -24.58
CA ASN A 104 -26.16 26.83 -25.08
C ASN A 104 -26.80 25.69 -25.88
N LYS A 105 -26.01 24.73 -26.36
CA LYS A 105 -26.45 23.57 -27.17
C LYS A 105 -26.25 22.23 -26.44
N LEU A 106 -25.87 22.26 -25.17
CA LEU A 106 -25.52 21.05 -24.41
C LEU A 106 -26.74 20.13 -24.22
N ASP A 107 -27.93 20.70 -24.09
CA ASP A 107 -29.19 19.96 -24.03
C ASP A 107 -29.34 18.93 -25.15
N GLY A 108 -29.07 19.31 -26.40
CA GLY A 108 -29.14 18.38 -27.53
C GLY A 108 -28.18 17.19 -27.43
N TYR A 109 -26.99 17.40 -26.84
CA TYR A 109 -26.05 16.30 -26.57
C TYR A 109 -26.56 15.39 -25.44
N LEU A 110 -27.12 15.97 -24.37
CA LEU A 110 -27.69 15.23 -23.25
C LEU A 110 -28.90 14.39 -23.68
N GLU A 111 -29.80 14.97 -24.49
CA GLU A 111 -30.94 14.25 -25.07
C GLU A 111 -30.49 13.07 -25.94
N GLY A 112 -29.38 13.24 -26.68
CA GLY A 112 -28.75 12.16 -27.45
C GLY A 112 -28.28 10.97 -26.60
N GLU A 113 -28.03 11.18 -25.30
CA GLU A 113 -27.70 10.12 -24.33
C GLU A 113 -28.91 9.55 -23.59
N GLY A 114 -30.12 9.95 -23.99
CA GLY A 114 -31.37 9.56 -23.33
C GLY A 114 -31.61 10.28 -22.01
N ILE A 115 -30.96 11.42 -21.77
CA ILE A 115 -31.25 12.27 -20.61
C ILE A 115 -32.50 13.10 -20.92
N LYS A 116 -33.47 13.07 -20.01
CA LYS A 116 -34.66 13.92 -20.10
C LYS A 116 -34.30 15.33 -19.68
N VAL A 117 -34.39 16.25 -20.64
CA VAL A 117 -34.08 17.66 -20.41
C VAL A 117 -35.38 18.46 -20.50
N ALA A 118 -35.68 19.26 -19.47
CA ALA A 118 -36.81 20.17 -19.47
C ALA A 118 -36.35 21.57 -19.06
N ASN A 119 -36.64 22.58 -19.89
CA ASN A 119 -36.29 23.99 -19.64
C ASN A 119 -34.80 24.21 -19.33
N TYR A 120 -33.92 23.61 -20.13
CA TYR A 120 -32.47 23.74 -19.93
C TYR A 120 -32.02 25.20 -19.95
N ARG A 121 -31.18 25.54 -18.98
CA ARG A 121 -30.49 26.83 -18.89
C ARG A 121 -29.04 26.56 -18.53
N PRO A 122 -28.07 27.11 -19.29
CA PRO A 122 -26.67 27.03 -18.91
C PRO A 122 -26.44 27.55 -17.49
N TRP A 123 -25.72 26.78 -16.67
CA TRP A 123 -25.39 27.17 -15.29
C TRP A 123 -24.23 28.18 -15.22
N ILE A 124 -23.57 28.43 -16.35
CA ILE A 124 -22.56 29.47 -16.53
C ILE A 124 -23.00 30.38 -17.67
N SER A 125 -22.84 31.68 -17.46
CA SER A 125 -23.03 32.72 -18.47
C SER A 125 -21.72 33.42 -18.81
N SER A 126 -21.74 34.21 -19.88
CA SER A 126 -20.62 35.06 -20.31
C SER A 126 -20.22 36.14 -19.30
N MET A 127 -20.99 36.34 -18.23
CA MET A 127 -20.66 37.29 -17.17
C MET A 127 -19.61 36.75 -16.18
N ILE A 128 -19.29 35.46 -16.24
CA ILE A 128 -18.30 34.86 -15.33
C ILE A 128 -16.89 35.32 -15.70
N GLN A 129 -16.09 35.72 -14.72
CA GLN A 129 -14.67 35.96 -14.92
C GLN A 129 -13.95 34.61 -14.93
N ILE A 130 -13.36 34.27 -16.08
CA ILE A 130 -12.58 33.04 -16.24
C ILE A 130 -11.16 33.30 -15.72
N PRO A 131 -10.67 32.52 -14.73
CA PRO A 131 -9.31 32.65 -14.24
C PRO A 131 -8.28 32.17 -15.28
N PRO A 132 -7.00 32.57 -15.16
CA PRO A 132 -5.94 32.03 -15.99
C PRO A 132 -5.83 30.50 -15.83
N LEU A 133 -6.08 29.76 -16.91
CA LEU A 133 -6.15 28.30 -16.89
C LEU A 133 -4.82 27.61 -16.57
N ALA A 134 -3.69 28.35 -16.57
CA ALA A 134 -2.37 27.82 -16.23
C ALA A 134 -2.33 27.26 -14.79
N GLY A 135 -3.05 27.88 -13.85
CA GLY A 135 -3.22 27.41 -12.47
C GLY A 135 -4.50 26.58 -12.26
N GLY A 136 -5.13 26.10 -13.34
CA GLY A 136 -6.40 25.38 -13.32
C GLY A 136 -7.62 26.31 -13.35
N VAL A 137 -8.74 25.87 -12.79
CA VAL A 137 -10.04 26.57 -12.90
C VAL A 137 -10.33 27.54 -11.75
N GLY A 138 -9.32 28.01 -11.02
CA GLY A 138 -9.53 28.93 -9.88
C GLY A 138 -10.51 28.38 -8.83
N ARG A 139 -10.53 27.06 -8.62
CA ARG A 139 -11.47 26.34 -7.73
C ARG A 139 -12.95 26.42 -8.13
N MET A 140 -13.26 26.81 -9.37
CA MET A 140 -14.63 26.90 -9.90
C MET A 140 -15.10 25.55 -10.48
N ARG A 141 -15.82 24.77 -9.66
CA ARG A 141 -16.38 23.45 -10.05
C ARG A 141 -17.25 23.52 -11.30
N ALA A 142 -18.14 24.52 -11.34
CA ALA A 142 -19.03 24.77 -12.46
C ALA A 142 -18.27 24.91 -13.78
N LEU A 143 -17.14 25.63 -13.77
CA LEU A 143 -16.32 25.88 -14.96
C LEU A 143 -15.62 24.60 -15.40
N SER A 144 -15.08 23.85 -14.44
CA SER A 144 -14.48 22.54 -14.69
C SER A 144 -15.47 21.56 -15.32
N LYS A 145 -16.72 21.50 -14.83
CA LYS A 145 -17.80 20.71 -15.41
C LYS A 145 -18.07 21.09 -16.87
N ALA A 146 -18.09 22.39 -17.17
CA ALA A 146 -18.28 22.89 -18.53
C ALA A 146 -17.12 22.52 -19.46
N ILE A 147 -15.87 22.69 -19.00
CA ILE A 147 -14.67 22.30 -19.75
C ILE A 147 -14.68 20.81 -20.05
N TYR A 148 -15.03 19.97 -19.06
CA TYR A 148 -15.12 18.53 -19.25
C TYR A 148 -16.11 18.17 -20.36
N ASN A 149 -17.34 18.68 -20.27
CA ASN A 149 -18.38 18.38 -21.26
C ASN A 149 -18.00 18.86 -22.66
N LEU A 150 -17.38 20.04 -22.80
CA LEU A 150 -16.87 20.52 -24.09
C LEU A 150 -15.85 19.54 -24.69
N ASN A 151 -14.89 19.09 -23.88
CA ASN A 151 -13.83 18.19 -24.34
C ASN A 151 -14.34 16.76 -24.60
N PHE A 152 -15.43 16.36 -23.96
CA PHE A 152 -16.07 15.06 -24.17
C PHE A 152 -16.96 15.04 -25.42
N TYR A 153 -17.86 16.02 -25.56
CA TYR A 153 -18.86 16.04 -26.64
C TYR A 153 -18.38 16.74 -27.92
N TYR A 154 -17.78 17.92 -27.79
CA TYR A 154 -17.46 18.77 -28.93
C TYR A 154 -16.09 18.43 -29.54
N TYR A 155 -15.04 18.37 -28.70
CA TYR A 155 -13.71 18.02 -29.19
C TYR A 155 -13.47 16.51 -29.31
N ASN A 156 -14.29 15.68 -28.63
CA ASN A 156 -14.21 14.22 -28.64
C ASN A 156 -12.87 13.62 -28.16
N GLU A 157 -11.94 14.44 -27.66
CA GLU A 157 -10.63 14.00 -27.18
C GLU A 157 -10.78 13.14 -25.92
N LEU A 158 -11.58 13.61 -24.95
CA LEU A 158 -11.83 12.87 -23.71
C LEU A 158 -12.58 11.56 -23.98
N SER A 159 -13.60 11.57 -24.84
CA SER A 159 -14.37 10.35 -25.15
C SER A 159 -13.50 9.30 -25.86
N SER A 160 -12.62 9.73 -26.77
CA SER A 160 -11.67 8.86 -27.47
C SER A 160 -10.65 8.27 -26.49
N ALA A 161 -10.05 9.11 -25.64
CA ALA A 161 -9.08 8.66 -24.65
C ALA A 161 -9.70 7.72 -23.60
N LEU A 162 -10.93 8.01 -23.14
CA LEU A 162 -11.68 7.15 -22.22
C LEU A 162 -11.97 5.79 -22.84
N SER A 163 -12.27 5.74 -24.14
CA SER A 163 -12.50 4.48 -24.86
C SER A 163 -11.23 3.62 -24.91
N LEU A 164 -10.08 4.23 -25.21
CA LEU A 164 -8.78 3.54 -25.18
C LEU A 164 -8.41 3.02 -23.80
N PHE A 165 -8.69 3.80 -22.75
CA PHE A 165 -8.51 3.37 -21.37
C PHE A 165 -9.39 2.16 -21.04
N VAL A 166 -10.67 2.22 -21.39
CA VAL A 166 -11.63 1.11 -21.18
C VAL A 166 -11.18 -0.15 -21.91
N ASP A 167 -10.69 -0.04 -23.15
CA ASP A 167 -10.17 -1.17 -23.91
C ASP A 167 -8.96 -1.81 -23.23
N ARG A 168 -8.09 -1.00 -22.61
CA ARG A 168 -6.94 -1.50 -21.83
C ARG A 168 -7.38 -2.16 -20.52
N VAL A 169 -8.36 -1.60 -19.81
CA VAL A 169 -8.95 -2.19 -18.59
C VAL A 169 -9.60 -3.55 -18.89
N LYS A 170 -10.26 -3.69 -20.05
CA LYS A 170 -10.91 -4.95 -20.45
C LYS A 170 -9.93 -6.04 -20.90
N ARG A 171 -8.65 -5.70 -21.13
CA ARG A 171 -7.59 -6.67 -21.46
C ARG A 171 -6.95 -7.30 -20.22
N SER A 172 -7.29 -6.84 -19.02
CA SER A 172 -6.75 -7.38 -17.78
C SER A 172 -7.17 -8.84 -17.61
N VAL A 173 -6.20 -9.68 -17.24
CA VAL A 173 -6.43 -11.12 -17.07
C VAL A 173 -7.18 -11.38 -15.77
N ARG A 174 -6.88 -10.60 -14.72
CA ARG A 174 -7.59 -10.65 -13.45
C ARG A 174 -8.77 -9.70 -13.46
N GLN A 175 -9.61 -9.78 -12.44
CA GLN A 175 -10.75 -8.87 -12.30
C GLN A 175 -10.24 -7.42 -12.26
N PRO A 176 -10.61 -6.58 -13.25
CA PRO A 176 -10.16 -5.20 -13.27
C PRO A 176 -10.95 -4.36 -12.26
N ILE A 177 -10.29 -3.38 -11.66
CA ILE A 177 -10.90 -2.38 -10.78
C ILE A 177 -10.44 -1.02 -11.25
N VAL A 178 -11.36 -0.05 -11.30
CA VAL A 178 -11.01 1.33 -11.63
C VAL A 178 -11.15 2.21 -10.40
N LEU A 179 -10.04 2.82 -9.99
CA LEU A 179 -10.00 3.84 -8.95
C LEU A 179 -10.06 5.22 -9.59
N ILE A 180 -10.99 6.06 -9.14
CA ILE A 180 -11.03 7.48 -9.51
C ILE A 180 -10.54 8.29 -8.31
N VAL A 181 -9.41 8.97 -8.46
CA VAL A 181 -8.76 9.72 -7.38
C VAL A 181 -8.86 11.21 -7.64
N PHE A 182 -9.34 11.96 -6.66
CA PHE A 182 -9.45 13.42 -6.77
C PHE A 182 -9.52 14.11 -5.40
N GLY A 183 -9.19 15.39 -5.37
CA GLY A 183 -9.38 16.26 -4.21
C GLY A 183 -10.78 16.87 -4.20
N LEU A 184 -11.50 16.75 -3.07
CA LEU A 184 -12.86 17.27 -2.93
C LEU A 184 -12.90 18.80 -2.89
N GLY A 185 -11.88 19.43 -2.29
CA GLY A 185 -11.74 20.89 -2.25
C GLY A 185 -11.23 21.50 -3.56
N GLY A 186 -10.70 20.68 -4.47
CA GLY A 186 -10.19 21.12 -5.77
C GLY A 186 -11.32 21.39 -6.76
N GLY A 187 -11.24 22.48 -7.52
CA GLY A 187 -12.27 22.83 -8.52
C GLY A 187 -12.32 21.87 -9.71
N THR A 188 -11.15 21.40 -10.18
CA THR A 188 -11.05 20.47 -11.32
C THR A 188 -11.59 19.09 -10.93
N GLY A 189 -11.01 18.46 -9.92
CA GLY A 189 -11.34 17.09 -9.54
C GLY A 189 -12.81 16.92 -9.19
N SER A 190 -13.29 17.69 -8.21
CA SER A 190 -14.69 17.63 -7.76
C SER A 190 -15.70 18.09 -8.82
N GLY A 191 -15.30 18.90 -9.82
CA GLY A 191 -16.18 19.38 -10.89
C GLY A 191 -16.39 18.37 -12.03
N MET A 192 -15.36 17.57 -12.36
CA MET A 192 -15.41 16.61 -13.47
C MET A 192 -15.89 15.22 -13.07
N VAL A 193 -15.71 14.83 -11.81
CA VAL A 193 -15.86 13.44 -11.35
C VAL A 193 -17.22 12.83 -11.70
N MET A 194 -18.31 13.57 -11.56
CA MET A 194 -19.67 13.07 -11.77
C MET A 194 -19.92 12.68 -13.23
N ASP A 195 -19.61 13.59 -14.16
CA ASP A 195 -19.80 13.35 -15.59
C ASP A 195 -18.82 12.29 -16.09
N LEU A 196 -17.57 12.30 -15.60
CA LEU A 196 -16.58 11.27 -15.91
C LEU A 196 -17.04 9.89 -15.46
N ALA A 197 -17.45 9.72 -14.20
CA ALA A 197 -17.84 8.42 -13.68
C ALA A 197 -19.05 7.87 -14.42
N ARG A 198 -20.00 8.75 -14.77
CA ARG A 198 -21.16 8.41 -15.61
C ARG A 198 -20.75 7.90 -16.99
N HIS A 199 -19.93 8.66 -17.71
CA HIS A 199 -19.45 8.26 -19.04
C HIS A 199 -18.59 6.99 -19.00
N LEU A 200 -17.77 6.84 -17.95
CA LEU A 200 -16.97 5.66 -17.73
C LEU A 200 -17.85 4.44 -17.48
N ARG A 201 -18.89 4.55 -16.63
CA ARG A 201 -19.83 3.46 -16.34
C ARG A 201 -20.56 2.99 -17.58
N VAL A 202 -20.98 3.91 -18.46
CA VAL A 202 -21.61 3.56 -19.74
C VAL A 202 -20.67 2.75 -20.63
N LYS A 203 -19.38 3.10 -20.71
CA LYS A 203 -18.39 2.39 -21.54
C LYS A 203 -17.88 1.07 -20.93
N LEU A 204 -17.73 1.01 -19.61
CA LEU A 204 -17.28 -0.19 -18.88
C LEU A 204 -18.39 -1.24 -18.72
N GLY A 205 -19.63 -0.82 -18.54
CA GLY A 205 -20.72 -1.68 -18.09
C GLY A 205 -20.71 -1.87 -16.56
N SER A 206 -21.61 -2.72 -16.05
CA SER A 206 -21.81 -2.95 -14.61
C SER A 206 -20.81 -3.92 -13.97
N ALA A 207 -20.07 -4.70 -14.76
CA ALA A 207 -19.21 -5.77 -14.25
C ALA A 207 -17.93 -5.27 -13.56
N VAL A 208 -17.40 -4.12 -13.98
CA VAL A 208 -16.15 -3.57 -13.45
C VAL A 208 -16.44 -2.64 -12.28
N PRO A 209 -15.91 -2.89 -11.07
CA PRO A 209 -16.07 -1.96 -9.94
C PRO A 209 -15.41 -0.61 -10.23
N ILE A 210 -16.13 0.46 -9.90
CA ILE A 210 -15.61 1.84 -9.95
C ILE A 210 -15.60 2.37 -8.52
N ILE A 211 -14.43 2.64 -7.97
CA ILE A 211 -14.26 3.10 -6.60
C ILE A 211 -13.70 4.52 -6.65
N ALA A 212 -14.34 5.44 -5.94
CA ALA A 212 -13.82 6.80 -5.78
C ALA A 212 -12.98 6.90 -4.49
N LEU A 213 -11.76 7.41 -4.63
CA LEU A 213 -10.87 7.77 -3.52
C LEU A 213 -10.77 9.29 -3.45
N VAL A 214 -11.31 9.86 -2.37
CA VAL A 214 -11.52 11.29 -2.25
C VAL A 214 -10.66 11.85 -1.13
N VAL A 215 -9.77 12.78 -1.48
CA VAL A 215 -8.99 13.51 -0.48
C VAL A 215 -9.81 14.72 0.00
N LEU A 216 -10.14 14.73 1.28
CA LEU A 216 -10.83 15.84 1.94
C LEU A 216 -9.86 17.03 2.14
N PRO A 217 -10.35 18.28 2.03
CA PRO A 217 -9.53 19.44 2.34
C PRO A 217 -9.10 19.44 3.81
N SER A 218 -7.92 19.99 4.08
CA SER A 218 -7.41 20.21 5.44
C SER A 218 -7.79 21.60 5.95
N SER A 219 -7.82 21.77 7.27
CA SER A 219 -7.87 23.05 7.98
C SER A 219 -6.83 24.08 7.48
N ALA A 220 -5.69 23.61 6.98
CA ALA A 220 -4.62 24.44 6.44
C ALA A 220 -4.82 24.88 4.97
N ASP A 221 -5.81 24.32 4.25
CA ASP A 221 -6.13 24.77 2.89
C ASP A 221 -6.87 26.12 2.87
N ASP A 222 -6.80 26.79 1.72
CA ASP A 222 -7.48 28.07 1.49
C ASP A 222 -9.00 27.99 1.80
N PRO A 223 -9.63 29.07 2.30
CA PRO A 223 -11.05 29.06 2.70
C PRO A 223 -12.00 28.58 1.59
N VAL A 224 -11.72 28.92 0.33
CA VAL A 224 -12.53 28.49 -0.83
C VAL A 224 -12.47 26.97 -1.03
N ALA A 225 -11.34 26.34 -0.74
CA ALA A 225 -11.16 24.89 -0.83
C ALA A 225 -11.87 24.13 0.30
N ARG A 226 -12.11 24.80 1.44
CA ARG A 226 -12.84 24.24 2.60
C ARG A 226 -14.34 24.51 2.58
N GLY A 227 -14.77 25.56 1.87
CA GLY A 227 -16.14 26.06 1.92
C GLY A 227 -17.07 25.43 0.90
N ILE A 228 -17.46 26.23 -0.10
CA ILE A 228 -18.58 25.93 -1.01
C ILE A 228 -18.27 24.71 -1.89
N SER A 229 -17.05 24.59 -2.41
CA SER A 229 -16.67 23.52 -3.34
C SER A 229 -16.88 22.11 -2.76
N PRO A 230 -16.28 21.73 -1.61
CA PRO A 230 -16.49 20.41 -1.04
C PRO A 230 -17.93 20.20 -0.58
N TYR A 231 -18.61 21.24 -0.06
CA TYR A 231 -20.01 21.13 0.36
C TYR A 231 -20.94 20.77 -0.81
N THR A 232 -20.85 21.47 -1.94
CA THR A 232 -21.67 21.17 -3.12
C THR A 232 -21.31 19.80 -3.71
N ALA A 233 -20.04 19.40 -3.67
CA ALA A 233 -19.64 18.07 -4.11
C ALA A 233 -20.27 16.96 -3.23
N LEU A 234 -20.32 17.15 -1.91
CA LEU A 234 -20.97 16.20 -1.00
C LEU A 234 -22.47 16.11 -1.25
N GLN A 235 -23.14 17.23 -1.53
CA GLN A 235 -24.57 17.24 -1.91
C GLN A 235 -24.81 16.46 -3.20
N GLU A 236 -23.94 16.58 -4.20
CA GLU A 236 -24.01 15.79 -5.42
C GLU A 236 -23.78 14.28 -5.16
N PHE A 237 -22.85 13.93 -4.27
CA PHE A 237 -22.65 12.54 -3.88
C PHE A 237 -23.83 11.97 -3.09
N GLU A 238 -24.46 12.76 -2.22
CA GLU A 238 -25.69 12.36 -1.52
C GLU A 238 -26.79 11.95 -2.52
N LEU A 239 -26.98 12.72 -3.59
CA LEU A 239 -27.94 12.42 -4.65
C LEU A 239 -27.64 11.11 -5.42
N LEU A 240 -26.39 10.65 -5.42
CA LEU A 240 -26.01 9.38 -6.05
C LEU A 240 -26.07 8.20 -5.08
N PHE A 241 -25.55 8.38 -3.87
CA PHE A 241 -25.35 7.29 -2.91
C PHE A 241 -26.58 7.02 -2.05
N ASN A 242 -27.49 7.98 -1.90
CA ASN A 242 -28.80 7.73 -1.32
C ASN A 242 -29.73 7.12 -2.38
N ASN A 243 -30.15 5.88 -2.18
CA ASN A 243 -30.94 5.13 -3.17
C ASN A 243 -32.31 5.75 -3.44
N GLU A 244 -32.98 6.32 -2.42
CA GLU A 244 -34.26 7.01 -2.59
C GLU A 244 -34.11 8.28 -3.45
N LEU A 245 -33.06 9.07 -3.18
CA LEU A 245 -32.78 10.30 -3.94
C LEU A 245 -32.33 9.95 -5.36
N ASN A 246 -31.45 8.97 -5.53
CA ASN A 246 -30.99 8.55 -6.85
C ASN A 246 -32.14 8.01 -7.70
N SER A 247 -33.07 7.25 -7.11
CA SER A 247 -34.26 6.77 -7.82
C SER A 247 -35.10 7.91 -8.38
N LYS A 248 -35.31 8.99 -7.61
CA LYS A 248 -36.01 10.19 -8.07
C LYS A 248 -35.24 10.93 -9.17
N VAL A 249 -33.92 11.02 -9.05
CA VAL A 249 -33.06 11.60 -10.09
C VAL A 249 -33.17 10.80 -11.39
N VAL A 250 -33.14 9.46 -11.30
CA VAL A 250 -33.26 8.55 -12.45
C VAL A 250 -34.64 8.63 -13.10
N GLU A 251 -35.71 8.73 -12.32
CA GLU A 251 -37.06 8.94 -12.84
C GLU A 251 -37.18 10.25 -13.63
N THR A 252 -36.61 11.31 -13.05
CA THR A 252 -36.68 12.68 -13.58
C THR A 252 -35.81 12.87 -14.81
N PHE A 253 -34.54 12.44 -14.75
CA PHE A 253 -33.52 12.75 -15.77
C PHE A 253 -33.12 11.54 -16.62
N GLY A 254 -33.50 10.32 -16.26
CA GLY A 254 -33.24 9.10 -17.02
C GLY A 254 -32.18 8.18 -16.38
N ARG A 255 -32.10 6.95 -16.93
CA ARG A 255 -31.23 5.86 -16.42
C ARG A 255 -29.74 6.18 -16.44
N THR A 256 -29.35 7.16 -17.24
CA THR A 256 -27.97 7.62 -17.34
C THR A 256 -27.44 8.22 -16.03
N TYR A 257 -28.31 8.62 -15.10
CA TYR A 257 -27.94 9.10 -13.76
C TYR A 257 -27.97 8.04 -12.64
N VAL A 258 -28.12 6.76 -12.98
CA VAL A 258 -27.92 5.68 -12.00
C VAL A 258 -26.50 5.80 -11.43
N ASN A 259 -26.37 5.61 -10.11
CA ASN A 259 -25.08 5.72 -9.43
C ASN A 259 -23.97 4.93 -10.15
N PRO A 260 -22.93 5.59 -10.68
CA PRO A 260 -21.87 4.92 -11.40
C PRO A 260 -20.85 4.23 -10.48
N PHE A 261 -20.86 4.52 -9.18
CA PHE A 261 -19.85 4.02 -8.24
C PHE A 261 -20.30 2.76 -7.52
N THR A 262 -19.32 1.89 -7.23
CA THR A 262 -19.47 0.75 -6.34
C THR A 262 -19.20 1.16 -4.89
N ALA A 263 -18.17 1.98 -4.67
CA ALA A 263 -17.80 2.49 -3.35
C ALA A 263 -17.17 3.88 -3.43
N LEU A 264 -17.23 4.62 -2.32
CA LEU A 264 -16.65 5.94 -2.14
C LEU A 264 -15.91 5.97 -0.80
N PHE A 265 -14.61 6.25 -0.83
CA PHE A 265 -13.79 6.40 0.37
C PHE A 265 -13.34 7.85 0.51
N PHE A 266 -13.54 8.39 1.72
CA PHE A 266 -13.03 9.70 2.09
C PHE A 266 -11.75 9.54 2.92
N LEU A 267 -10.71 10.25 2.51
CA LEU A 267 -9.42 10.29 3.18
C LEU A 267 -9.22 11.70 3.75
N SER A 268 -9.11 11.79 5.08
CA SER A 268 -8.86 13.08 5.74
C SER A 268 -7.38 13.43 5.71
N LEU A 269 -7.07 14.64 5.24
CA LEU A 269 -5.71 15.17 5.24
C LEU A 269 -5.29 15.72 6.62
N ASP A 270 -6.26 16.12 7.47
CA ASP A 270 -5.98 16.74 8.77
C ASP A 270 -5.16 15.87 9.74
N PRO A 271 -5.40 14.55 9.90
CA PRO A 271 -4.57 13.71 10.75
C PRO A 271 -3.09 13.68 10.33
N VAL A 272 -2.83 13.67 9.02
CA VAL A 272 -1.46 13.68 8.47
C VAL A 272 -0.83 15.06 8.63
N TYR A 273 -1.60 16.11 8.39
CA TYR A 273 -1.15 17.50 8.61
C TYR A 273 -0.85 17.79 10.09
N ASN A 274 -1.63 17.29 11.04
CA ASN A 274 -1.34 17.50 12.47
C ASN A 274 -0.01 16.86 12.90
N LEU A 275 0.50 15.87 12.15
CA LEU A 275 1.81 15.26 12.37
C LEU A 275 2.95 15.99 11.62
N LYS A 276 2.62 16.78 10.59
CA LYS A 276 3.57 17.42 9.67
C LYS A 276 3.34 18.92 9.60
N SER A 277 4.37 19.72 9.89
CA SER A 277 4.24 21.18 9.93
C SER A 277 4.00 21.84 8.57
N THR A 278 4.09 21.11 7.44
CA THR A 278 3.85 21.65 6.10
C THR A 278 2.80 20.86 5.31
N LEU A 279 1.97 21.60 4.56
CA LEU A 279 0.90 21.02 3.73
C LEU A 279 1.44 20.18 2.55
N ILE A 280 2.62 20.54 2.04
CA ILE A 280 3.26 19.83 0.93
C ILE A 280 3.70 18.43 1.38
N GLU A 281 4.37 18.34 2.52
CA GLU A 281 4.79 17.05 3.09
C GLU A 281 3.58 16.19 3.49
N ALA A 282 2.54 16.79 4.08
CA ALA A 282 1.33 16.07 4.44
C ALA A 282 0.63 15.45 3.21
N LYS A 283 0.61 16.16 2.09
CA LYS A 283 0.07 15.64 0.82
C LYS A 283 0.93 14.51 0.27
N ALA A 284 2.26 14.65 0.28
CA ALA A 284 3.18 13.62 -0.17
C ALA A 284 3.08 12.33 0.66
N ASP A 285 3.01 12.43 1.98
CA ASP A 285 2.85 11.28 2.88
C ASP A 285 1.48 10.59 2.68
N LEU A 286 0.42 11.36 2.43
CA LEU A 286 -0.88 10.82 2.10
C LEU A 286 -0.85 10.08 0.75
N ASP A 287 -0.19 10.65 -0.26
CA ASP A 287 -0.03 10.02 -1.57
C ASP A 287 0.74 8.69 -1.45
N ASP A 288 1.80 8.64 -0.65
CA ASP A 288 2.52 7.39 -0.33
C ASP A 288 1.63 6.35 0.34
N ALA A 289 0.81 6.77 1.30
CA ALA A 289 -0.14 5.89 1.97
C ALA A 289 -1.20 5.34 1.00
N ILE A 290 -1.67 6.17 0.05
CA ILE A 290 -2.61 5.74 -1.00
C ILE A 290 -1.93 4.77 -1.97
N VAL A 291 -0.66 4.99 -2.34
CA VAL A 291 0.10 4.03 -3.17
C VAL A 291 0.21 2.66 -2.48
N ASP A 292 0.48 2.63 -1.18
CA ASP A 292 0.49 1.39 -0.40
C ASP A 292 -0.91 0.76 -0.29
N LEU A 293 -1.98 1.56 -0.21
CA LEU A 293 -3.37 1.08 -0.27
C LEU A 293 -3.67 0.42 -1.62
N VAL A 294 -3.31 1.06 -2.73
CA VAL A 294 -3.46 0.51 -4.09
C VAL A 294 -2.72 -0.82 -4.23
N TYR A 295 -1.49 -0.88 -3.71
CA TYR A 295 -0.72 -2.13 -3.70
C TYR A 295 -1.41 -3.22 -2.87
N SER A 296 -1.96 -2.86 -1.71
CA SER A 296 -2.63 -3.79 -0.80
C SER A 296 -3.94 -4.32 -1.39
N MET A 297 -4.71 -3.47 -2.09
CA MET A 297 -5.98 -3.83 -2.72
C MET A 297 -5.89 -5.04 -3.66
N ARG A 298 -4.71 -5.28 -4.27
CA ARG A 298 -4.44 -6.42 -5.14
C ARG A 298 -4.57 -7.78 -4.46
N PHE A 299 -4.37 -7.83 -3.15
CA PHE A 299 -4.40 -9.07 -2.36
C PHE A 299 -5.77 -9.37 -1.74
N PHE A 300 -6.73 -8.47 -1.90
CA PHE A 300 -8.09 -8.67 -1.40
C PHE A 300 -9.02 -9.04 -2.55
N ASP A 301 -9.92 -9.98 -2.30
CA ASP A 301 -11.11 -10.13 -3.13
C ASP A 301 -12.05 -8.95 -2.83
N LEU A 302 -11.93 -7.91 -3.64
CA LEU A 302 -12.74 -6.71 -3.49
C LEU A 302 -14.21 -6.94 -3.87
N ALA A 303 -14.53 -7.96 -4.68
CA ALA A 303 -15.92 -8.32 -4.94
C ALA A 303 -16.57 -8.86 -3.66
N ASP A 304 -15.88 -9.71 -2.91
CA ASP A 304 -16.37 -10.18 -1.61
C ASP A 304 -16.45 -9.01 -0.60
N LEU A 305 -15.41 -8.18 -0.51
CA LEU A 305 -15.38 -7.04 0.41
C LEU A 305 -16.52 -6.05 0.13
N THR A 306 -16.75 -5.70 -1.13
CA THR A 306 -17.76 -4.71 -1.54
C THR A 306 -19.17 -5.30 -1.74
N SER A 307 -19.32 -6.62 -1.75
CA SER A 307 -20.64 -7.27 -1.87
C SER A 307 -21.59 -6.85 -0.75
N ARG A 308 -21.03 -6.60 0.45
CA ARG A 308 -21.76 -6.17 1.66
C ARG A 308 -21.40 -4.77 2.14
N THR A 309 -20.28 -4.20 1.67
CA THR A 309 -19.88 -2.82 1.96
C THR A 309 -20.00 -1.97 0.71
N GLY A 310 -21.04 -1.14 0.64
CA GLY A 310 -21.28 -0.30 -0.53
C GLY A 310 -22.74 0.09 -0.71
N THR A 311 -23.03 0.65 -1.88
CA THR A 311 -24.32 1.23 -2.31
C THR A 311 -25.50 0.26 -2.31
N ASN A 312 -25.24 -1.05 -2.21
CA ASN A 312 -26.27 -2.09 -2.21
C ASN A 312 -27.14 -2.08 -0.95
N ASN A 313 -26.63 -1.56 0.17
CA ASN A 313 -27.40 -1.40 1.39
C ASN A 313 -27.93 0.03 1.46
N ASP A 314 -29.26 0.17 1.50
CA ASP A 314 -29.89 1.48 1.65
C ASP A 314 -29.83 1.91 3.12
N PHE A 315 -28.99 2.91 3.40
CA PHE A 315 -28.86 3.53 4.72
C PHE A 315 -29.63 4.86 4.81
N GLY A 316 -30.47 5.18 3.82
CA GLY A 316 -31.28 6.40 3.78
C GLY A 316 -30.43 7.66 3.94
N ARG A 317 -30.71 8.44 4.99
CA ARG A 317 -29.99 9.70 5.27
C ARG A 317 -28.52 9.50 5.69
N ASN A 318 -28.16 8.32 6.17
CA ASN A 318 -26.81 8.03 6.65
C ASN A 318 -25.99 7.38 5.52
N TRP A 319 -25.76 8.10 4.43
CA TRP A 319 -25.04 7.58 3.26
C TRP A 319 -23.51 7.59 3.42
N VAL A 320 -22.98 8.22 4.49
CA VAL A 320 -21.56 8.23 4.85
C VAL A 320 -21.36 7.49 6.16
N HIS A 321 -20.40 6.56 6.19
CA HIS A 321 -20.01 5.84 7.39
C HIS A 321 -18.51 6.02 7.65
N ALA A 322 -18.15 6.19 8.92
CA ALA A 322 -16.75 6.21 9.33
C ALA A 322 -16.20 4.78 9.37
N ALA A 323 -15.14 4.53 8.60
CA ALA A 323 -14.37 3.29 8.67
C ALA A 323 -13.01 3.59 9.31
N GLY A 324 -12.70 2.91 10.41
CA GLY A 324 -11.38 2.94 11.04
C GLY A 324 -10.65 1.63 10.78
N PHE A 325 -9.36 1.69 10.45
CA PHE A 325 -8.51 0.51 10.37
C PHE A 325 -7.50 0.53 11.53
N LEU A 326 -7.32 -0.62 12.18
CA LEU A 326 -6.26 -0.83 13.15
C LEU A 326 -5.23 -1.77 12.52
N LYS A 327 -4.08 -1.23 12.12
CA LYS A 327 -2.98 -2.05 11.61
C LYS A 327 -2.23 -2.68 12.80
N ILE A 328 -2.59 -3.91 13.15
CA ILE A 328 -1.83 -4.69 14.13
C ILE A 328 -0.67 -5.35 13.39
N SER A 329 0.53 -4.78 13.52
CA SER A 329 1.76 -5.39 12.98
C SER A 329 2.40 -6.25 14.06
N TYR A 330 2.29 -7.56 13.94
CA TYR A 330 3.02 -8.47 14.81
C TYR A 330 4.49 -8.52 14.39
N PRO A 331 5.47 -8.32 15.30
CA PRO A 331 6.89 -8.35 14.96
C PRO A 331 7.37 -9.80 14.85
N LEU A 332 6.76 -10.59 13.97
CA LEU A 332 7.06 -12.01 13.77
C LEU A 332 8.56 -12.21 13.46
N ASP A 333 9.14 -11.32 12.66
CA ASP A 333 10.56 -11.35 12.30
C ASP A 333 11.47 -11.16 13.52
N GLN A 334 11.09 -10.29 14.46
CA GLN A 334 11.86 -10.08 15.69
C GLN A 334 11.79 -11.32 16.60
N TYR A 335 10.63 -11.97 16.69
CA TYR A 335 10.49 -13.23 17.42
C TYR A 335 11.30 -14.37 16.77
N ILE A 336 11.27 -14.48 15.43
CA ILE A 336 12.07 -15.47 14.69
C ILE A 336 13.57 -15.23 14.92
N ALA A 337 14.02 -13.97 14.87
CA ALA A 337 15.41 -13.60 15.12
C ALA A 337 15.82 -13.94 16.56
N TYR A 338 14.98 -13.64 17.54
CA TYR A 338 15.22 -13.98 18.95
C TYR A 338 15.34 -15.49 19.17
N ILE A 339 14.42 -16.28 18.61
CA ILE A 339 14.45 -17.75 18.72
C ILE A 339 15.69 -18.33 18.05
N LYS A 340 16.07 -17.84 16.87
CA LYS A 340 17.31 -18.24 16.19
C LYS A 340 18.55 -17.93 17.04
N GLY A 341 18.58 -16.76 17.69
CA GLY A 341 19.64 -16.38 18.61
C GLY A 341 19.75 -17.34 19.80
N GLN A 342 18.64 -17.65 20.46
CA GLN A 342 18.64 -18.63 21.57
C GLN A 342 19.10 -20.02 21.14
N LEU A 343 18.67 -20.48 19.96
CA LEU A 343 19.12 -21.76 19.39
C LEU A 343 20.64 -21.79 19.15
N GLN A 344 21.24 -20.69 18.68
CA GLN A 344 22.69 -20.58 18.56
C GLN A 344 23.40 -20.63 19.91
N THR A 345 22.88 -19.92 20.92
CA THR A 345 23.45 -19.95 22.28
C THR A 345 23.39 -21.35 22.89
N LEU A 346 22.27 -22.06 22.74
CA LEU A 346 22.12 -23.44 23.20
C LEU A 346 23.09 -24.39 22.49
N LYS A 347 23.31 -24.19 21.18
CA LYS A 347 24.28 -24.97 20.43
C LYS A 347 25.71 -24.75 20.92
N LEU A 348 26.12 -23.50 21.10
CA LEU A 348 27.42 -23.13 21.68
C LEU A 348 27.64 -23.75 23.06
N LEU A 349 26.60 -23.74 23.92
CA LEU A 349 26.66 -24.38 25.23
C LEU A 349 26.84 -25.90 25.11
N GLY A 350 26.13 -26.54 24.17
CA GLY A 350 26.27 -27.96 23.89
C GLY A 350 27.68 -28.33 23.44
N ASP A 351 28.24 -27.56 22.50
CA ASP A 351 29.60 -27.75 22.00
C ASP A 351 30.64 -27.59 23.13
N PHE A 352 30.49 -26.56 23.97
CA PHE A 352 31.35 -26.35 25.14
C PHE A 352 31.26 -27.49 26.16
N MET A 353 30.05 -28.04 26.40
CA MET A 353 29.86 -29.18 27.30
C MET A 353 30.54 -30.45 26.78
N LEU A 354 30.52 -30.68 25.46
CA LEU A 354 31.23 -31.79 24.83
C LEU A 354 32.75 -31.65 24.97
N GLU A 355 33.29 -30.46 24.70
CA GLU A 355 34.72 -30.17 24.84
C GLU A 355 35.18 -30.33 26.30
N LYS A 356 34.39 -29.82 27.26
CA LYS A 356 34.67 -30.01 28.69
C LYS A 356 34.68 -31.49 29.08
N ALA A 357 33.75 -32.29 28.57
CA ALA A 357 33.72 -33.73 28.82
C ALA A 357 34.98 -34.42 28.27
N GLU A 358 35.41 -34.06 27.06
CA GLU A 358 36.62 -34.60 26.45
C GLU A 358 37.88 -34.26 27.25
N ILE A 359 38.00 -33.01 27.73
CA ILE A 359 39.11 -32.57 28.58
C ILE A 359 39.14 -33.37 29.88
N LEU A 360 37.99 -33.55 30.54
CA LEU A 360 37.89 -34.33 31.77
C LEU A 360 38.28 -35.79 31.54
N GLU A 361 37.90 -36.38 30.41
CA GLU A 361 38.24 -37.74 30.06
C GLU A 361 39.74 -37.91 29.73
N ARG A 362 40.37 -36.90 29.11
CA ARG A 362 41.83 -36.86 28.93
C ARG A 362 42.56 -36.72 30.27
N ALA A 363 42.10 -35.82 31.15
CA ALA A 363 42.67 -35.63 32.47
C ALA A 363 42.56 -36.90 33.31
N ARG A 364 41.41 -37.58 33.27
CA ARG A 364 41.22 -38.88 33.92
C ARG A 364 42.22 -39.92 33.38
N ARG A 365 42.38 -40.04 32.06
CA ARG A 365 43.34 -40.99 31.47
C ARG A 365 44.78 -40.73 31.90
N LEU A 366 45.19 -39.46 32.00
CA LEU A 366 46.51 -39.09 32.52
C LEU A 366 46.66 -39.46 33.98
N LEU A 367 45.68 -39.11 34.83
CA LEU A 367 45.69 -39.46 36.25
C LEU A 367 45.73 -40.98 36.46
N ASP A 368 44.95 -41.75 35.69
CA ASP A 368 44.95 -43.21 35.73
C ASP A 368 46.33 -43.76 35.35
N SER A 369 46.99 -43.21 34.33
CA SER A 369 48.34 -43.62 33.90
C SER A 369 49.40 -43.37 34.97
N GLU A 370 49.46 -42.14 35.49
CA GLU A 370 50.40 -41.74 36.55
C GLU A 370 50.16 -42.56 37.84
N PHE A 371 48.90 -42.84 38.15
CA PHE A 371 48.54 -43.68 39.29
C PHE A 371 49.07 -45.11 39.13
N GLN A 372 48.95 -45.72 37.94
CA GLN A 372 49.51 -47.06 37.69
C GLN A 372 51.04 -47.05 37.76
N GLU A 373 51.71 -46.01 37.30
CA GLU A 373 53.17 -45.88 37.39
C GLU A 373 53.64 -45.74 38.85
N LEU A 374 53.01 -44.84 39.63
CA LEU A 374 53.26 -44.71 41.06
C LEU A 374 53.01 -46.00 41.82
N ARG A 375 51.93 -46.71 41.48
CA ARG A 375 51.60 -48.02 42.03
C ARG A 375 52.71 -49.02 41.76
N TRP A 376 53.22 -49.08 40.52
CA TRP A 376 54.32 -49.97 40.15
C TRP A 376 55.64 -49.62 40.87
N ILE A 377 55.97 -48.33 40.99
CA ILE A 377 57.14 -47.87 41.76
C ILE A 377 57.01 -48.27 43.23
N TYR A 378 55.83 -48.07 43.83
CA TYR A 378 55.57 -48.42 45.23
C TYR A 378 55.64 -49.94 45.46
N GLN A 379 55.10 -50.76 44.55
CA GLN A 379 55.26 -52.21 44.57
C GLN A 379 56.74 -52.62 44.54
N THR A 380 57.51 -52.02 43.63
CA THR A 380 58.94 -52.30 43.47
C THR A 380 59.74 -51.90 44.72
N PHE A 381 59.39 -50.77 45.34
CA PHE A 381 59.99 -50.31 46.59
C PHE A 381 59.71 -51.29 47.75
N LEU A 382 58.45 -51.70 47.94
CA LEU A 382 58.09 -52.68 48.98
C LEU A 382 58.76 -54.05 48.76
N ALA A 383 58.91 -54.48 47.50
CA ALA A 383 59.61 -55.70 47.16
C ALA A 383 61.11 -55.61 47.48
N SER A 384 61.74 -54.45 47.27
CA SER A 384 63.15 -54.22 47.61
C SER A 384 63.43 -54.24 49.12
N GLN A 385 62.42 -53.91 49.93
CA GLN A 385 62.46 -53.93 51.40
C GLN A 385 62.09 -55.30 52.00
N GLY A 386 61.73 -56.29 51.18
CA GLY A 386 61.27 -57.61 51.64
C GLY A 386 59.88 -57.61 52.31
N GLN A 387 59.10 -56.53 52.14
CA GLN A 387 57.80 -56.31 52.80
C GLN A 387 56.60 -56.47 51.85
N PHE A 388 56.82 -56.89 50.60
CA PHE A 388 55.75 -57.03 49.63
C PHE A 388 54.94 -58.33 49.85
N ASN A 389 53.64 -58.18 50.10
CA ASN A 389 52.68 -59.29 50.13
C ASN A 389 51.59 -59.11 49.06
N PRO A 390 51.52 -59.98 48.03
CA PRO A 390 50.55 -59.85 46.93
C PRO A 390 49.09 -59.90 47.38
N GLN A 391 48.77 -60.59 48.48
CA GLN A 391 47.39 -60.81 48.92
C GLN A 391 46.82 -59.63 49.72
N THR A 392 47.67 -58.80 50.34
CA THR A 392 47.24 -57.64 51.16
C THR A 392 47.54 -56.30 50.50
N PHE A 393 48.32 -56.28 49.43
CA PHE A 393 48.78 -55.07 48.75
C PHE A 393 47.67 -54.08 48.36
N GLU A 394 46.54 -54.55 47.81
CA GLU A 394 45.43 -53.67 47.41
C GLU A 394 44.79 -52.98 48.61
N GLY A 395 44.53 -53.73 49.69
CA GLY A 395 43.95 -53.18 50.92
C GLY A 395 44.91 -52.24 51.65
N GLU A 396 46.22 -52.50 51.58
CA GLU A 396 47.25 -51.62 52.14
C GLU A 396 47.39 -50.33 51.32
N LEU A 397 47.40 -50.43 49.98
CA LEU A 397 47.44 -49.28 49.07
C LEU A 397 46.22 -48.36 49.26
N ASP A 398 45.02 -48.93 49.32
CA ASP A 398 43.79 -48.18 49.62
C ASP A 398 43.84 -47.53 51.01
N SER A 399 44.46 -48.20 51.99
CA SER A 399 44.65 -47.63 53.33
C SER A 399 45.69 -46.49 53.36
N VAL A 400 46.67 -46.48 52.44
CA VAL A 400 47.69 -45.42 52.31
C VAL A 400 47.10 -44.22 51.58
N ILE A 401 46.31 -44.45 50.53
CA ILE A 401 45.60 -43.40 49.79
C ILE A 401 44.58 -42.70 50.70
N SER A 402 43.78 -43.48 51.45
CA SER A 402 42.82 -42.93 52.43
C SER A 402 43.50 -42.29 53.64
N ARG A 403 44.64 -42.80 54.12
CA ARG A 403 45.45 -42.10 55.15
C ARG A 403 46.09 -40.82 54.62
N GLY A 404 46.41 -40.74 53.33
CA GLY A 404 46.88 -39.55 52.65
C GLY A 404 45.87 -38.40 52.64
N GLU A 405 44.56 -38.68 52.69
CA GLU A 405 43.52 -37.67 52.91
C GLU A 405 43.65 -36.99 54.29
N GLY A 406 44.17 -37.71 55.30
CA GLY A 406 44.45 -37.18 56.64
C GLY A 406 45.68 -36.25 56.73
N MET A 407 46.66 -36.38 55.83
CA MET A 407 47.86 -35.51 55.80
C MET A 407 47.63 -34.13 55.16
N ARG A 408 46.48 -33.90 54.49
CA ARG A 408 46.14 -32.59 53.90
C ARG A 408 45.63 -31.56 54.91
N LEU A 409 45.28 -31.94 56.14
CA LEU A 409 44.75 -31.03 57.17
C LEU A 409 45.79 -30.42 58.13
N SER A 410 47.06 -30.83 58.06
CA SER A 410 48.13 -30.30 58.93
C SER A 410 49.10 -29.32 58.27
N LEU A 411 48.99 -29.07 56.95
CA LEU A 411 49.87 -28.12 56.23
C LEU A 411 49.29 -26.70 56.08
N SER A 412 48.08 -26.42 56.59
CA SER A 412 47.46 -25.09 56.49
C SER A 412 47.58 -24.22 57.75
N LYS A 413 48.44 -24.57 58.72
CA LYS A 413 48.60 -23.78 59.97
C LYS A 413 49.99 -23.19 60.22
N SER A 414 50.93 -23.27 59.27
CA SER A 414 52.28 -22.72 59.45
C SER A 414 52.67 -21.60 58.47
N SER A 415 51.71 -20.94 57.83
CA SER A 415 51.96 -19.73 57.03
C SER A 415 51.00 -18.60 57.39
N THR A 416 51.05 -18.18 58.65
CA THR A 416 50.68 -16.82 59.06
C THR A 416 51.84 -16.28 59.89
N ALA A 417 52.76 -15.62 59.20
CA ALA A 417 53.61 -14.53 59.69
C ALA A 417 53.91 -13.63 58.49
#